data_AF-A0A5N5IZT4-F1
#
_entry.id   AF-A0A5N5IZT4-F1
#
_cell.length_a   1.000
_cell.length_b   1.000
_cell.length_c   1.000
_cell.angle_alpha   90.00
_cell.angle_beta   90.00
_cell.angle_gamma   90.00
#
_symmetry.space_group_name_H-M   'P 1'
#
loop_
_entity.id
_entity.type
_entity.pdbx_description
1 polymer ?
#
loop_
_entity_poly.entity_id
_entity_poly.type
_entity_poly.pdbx_seq_one_letter_code
_entity_poly.pdbx_strand_id
1 'polypeptide(L)'
;MNKNWKLFEKVISGFQIIFGITTISFLLWSLNLTITIIFENSDYTWNDVSFYKLFKNHYFFTFLGILSISSGILLLKNKKIGWILSVSTWLLYGFGTLINIFKKNDENEYIFASNSDFIILGIIIVTFLILALCLTLKPFRTKYKPNLKSWFKIGIITLILITAKLLIK
;
A
#
# COMPACT_ATOMS: atom_id res chain seq x y z
N MET A 1 -6.20 -27.39 4.91
CA MET A 1 -6.35 -26.08 5.60
C MET A 1 -7.71 -26.06 6.29
N ASN A 2 -7.74 -25.77 7.60
CA ASN A 2 -8.97 -25.77 8.41
C ASN A 2 -9.94 -24.67 7.98
N LYS A 3 -11.23 -24.80 8.33
CA LYS A 3 -12.30 -23.85 7.99
C LYS A 3 -11.96 -22.42 8.44
N ASN A 4 -11.39 -22.25 9.64
CA ASN A 4 -11.02 -20.95 10.20
C ASN A 4 -9.98 -20.22 9.34
N TRP A 5 -8.97 -20.94 8.83
CA TRP A 5 -7.95 -20.36 7.97
C TRP A 5 -8.49 -19.99 6.58
N LYS A 6 -9.46 -20.75 6.06
CA LYS A 6 -10.14 -20.41 4.81
C LYS A 6 -10.97 -19.14 4.97
N LEU A 7 -11.63 -18.97 6.12
CA LEU A 7 -12.36 -17.76 6.44
C LEU A 7 -11.41 -16.56 6.60
N PHE A 8 -10.34 -16.72 7.37
CA PHE A 8 -9.33 -15.69 7.58
C PHE A 8 -8.73 -15.18 6.27
N GLU A 9 -8.41 -16.07 5.33
CA GLU A 9 -7.92 -15.70 4.00
C GLU A 9 -8.93 -14.85 3.21
N LYS A 10 -10.22 -15.21 3.27
CA LYS A 10 -11.28 -14.41 2.63
C LYS A 10 -11.41 -13.03 3.27
N VAL A 11 -11.32 -12.96 4.60
CA VAL A 11 -11.36 -11.70 5.35
C VAL A 11 -10.17 -10.81 4.99
N ILE A 12 -8.94 -11.34 4.99
CA ILE A 12 -7.76 -10.59 4.54
C ILE A 12 -7.94 -10.10 3.11
N SER A 13 -8.43 -10.96 2.22
CA SER A 13 -8.65 -10.58 0.82
C SER A 13 -9.66 -9.43 0.70
N GLY A 14 -10.74 -9.49 1.47
CA GLY A 14 -11.75 -8.42 1.55
C GLY A 14 -11.16 -7.12 2.07
N PHE A 15 -10.41 -7.16 3.17
CA PHE A 15 -9.71 -5.98 3.67
C PHE A 15 -8.76 -5.41 2.64
N GLN A 16 -8.01 -6.24 1.94
CA GLN A 16 -7.06 -5.79 0.94
C GLN A 16 -7.73 -5.08 -0.25
N ILE A 17 -8.88 -5.58 -0.69
CA ILE A 17 -9.69 -4.92 -1.72
C ILE A 17 -10.20 -3.56 -1.19
N ILE A 18 -10.77 -3.54 0.02
CA ILE A 18 -11.29 -2.30 0.64
C ILE A 18 -10.17 -1.27 0.79
N PHE A 19 -9.02 -1.65 1.35
CA PHE A 19 -7.86 -0.76 1.49
C PHE A 19 -7.36 -0.25 0.14
N GLY A 20 -7.36 -1.10 -0.90
CA GLY A 20 -6.97 -0.70 -2.24
C GLY A 20 -7.91 0.35 -2.84
N ILE A 21 -9.23 0.13 -2.73
CA ILE A 21 -10.25 1.10 -3.15
C ILE A 21 -10.08 2.39 -2.36
N THR A 22 -10.00 2.31 -1.03
CA THR A 22 -9.82 3.46 -0.15
C THR A 22 -8.56 4.26 -0.52
N THR A 23 -7.44 3.59 -0.81
CA THR A 23 -6.19 4.25 -1.23
C THR A 23 -6.38 5.05 -2.52
N ILE A 24 -7.04 4.46 -3.52
CA ILE A 24 -7.31 5.14 -4.80
C ILE A 24 -8.30 6.29 -4.61
N SER A 25 -9.37 6.08 -3.83
CA SER A 25 -10.38 7.11 -3.57
C SER A 25 -9.78 8.31 -2.84
N PHE A 26 -8.97 8.09 -1.79
CA PHE A 26 -8.28 9.18 -1.10
C PHE A 26 -7.28 9.90 -2.00
N LEU A 27 -6.59 9.16 -2.88
CA LEU A 27 -5.68 9.77 -3.84
C LEU A 27 -6.43 10.70 -4.81
N LEU A 28 -7.53 10.24 -5.40
CA LEU A 28 -8.34 11.04 -6.32
C LEU A 28 -8.97 12.24 -5.62
N TRP A 29 -9.45 12.06 -4.38
CA TRP A 29 -10.00 13.14 -3.58
C TRP A 29 -8.94 14.20 -3.24
N SER A 30 -7.75 13.77 -2.81
CA SER A 30 -6.62 14.67 -2.53
C SER A 30 -6.20 15.45 -3.78
N LEU A 31 -6.11 14.78 -4.93
CA LEU A 31 -5.78 15.42 -6.20
C LEU A 31 -6.82 16.46 -6.60
N ASN A 32 -8.10 16.11 -6.52
CA ASN A 32 -9.19 17.02 -6.85
C ASN A 32 -9.15 18.26 -5.95
N LEU A 33 -8.99 18.06 -4.64
CA LEU A 33 -8.91 19.15 -3.67
C LEU A 33 -7.72 20.08 -3.95
N THR A 34 -6.53 19.53 -4.23
CA THR A 34 -5.36 20.34 -4.59
C THR A 34 -5.57 21.13 -5.88
N ILE A 35 -6.12 20.51 -6.92
CA ILE A 35 -6.36 21.17 -8.21
C ILE A 35 -7.40 22.28 -8.06
N THR A 36 -8.50 22.02 -7.35
CA THR A 36 -9.54 23.02 -7.07
C THR A 36 -8.96 24.22 -6.34
N ILE A 37 -8.19 24.01 -5.28
CA ILE A 37 -7.56 25.12 -4.53
C ILE A 37 -6.64 25.93 -5.43
N ILE A 38 -5.85 25.28 -6.30
CA ILE A 38 -4.96 26.01 -7.22
C ILE A 38 -5.80 26.85 -8.19
N PHE A 39 -6.79 26.27 -8.86
CA PHE A 39 -7.60 26.97 -9.86
C PHE A 39 -8.47 28.09 -9.27
N GLU A 40 -8.90 27.96 -8.02
CA GLU A 40 -9.66 29.02 -7.34
C GLU A 40 -8.78 30.21 -6.91
N ASN A 41 -7.48 29.99 -6.69
CA ASN A 41 -6.56 30.99 -6.15
C ASN A 41 -5.50 31.46 -7.16
N SER A 42 -5.62 31.09 -8.45
CA SER A 42 -4.68 31.46 -9.50
C SER A 42 -5.31 31.40 -10.89
N ASP A 43 -4.65 31.99 -11.89
CA ASP A 43 -5.08 31.94 -13.29
C ASP A 43 -4.76 30.60 -13.98
N TYR A 44 -4.32 29.59 -13.24
CA TYR A 44 -4.01 28.27 -13.79
C TYR A 44 -5.28 27.54 -14.25
N THR A 45 -5.17 26.85 -15.36
CA THR A 45 -6.24 26.02 -15.94
C THR A 45 -5.76 24.58 -16.14
N TRP A 46 -6.67 23.69 -16.57
CA TRP A 46 -6.33 22.31 -16.93
C TRP A 46 -5.24 22.20 -18.00
N ASN A 47 -5.11 23.22 -18.86
CA ASN A 47 -4.08 23.24 -19.91
C ASN A 47 -2.66 23.39 -19.34
N ASP A 48 -2.54 23.96 -18.13
CA ASP A 48 -1.27 24.20 -17.46
C ASP A 48 -0.83 23.01 -16.59
N VAL A 49 -1.74 22.05 -16.36
CA VAL A 49 -1.50 20.88 -15.52
C VAL A 49 -0.69 19.83 -16.28
N SER A 50 0.54 19.59 -15.82
CA SER A 50 1.36 18.50 -16.34
C SER A 50 0.94 17.15 -15.75
N PHE A 51 0.24 16.33 -16.54
CA PHE A 51 -0.12 14.96 -16.17
C PHE A 51 1.09 14.09 -15.79
N TYR A 52 2.24 14.32 -16.43
CA TYR A 52 3.48 13.62 -16.07
C TYR A 52 3.91 13.96 -14.63
N LYS A 53 3.89 15.24 -14.23
CA LYS A 53 4.24 15.66 -12.86
C LYS A 53 3.24 15.10 -11.86
N LEU A 54 1.94 15.13 -12.17
CA LEU A 54 0.90 14.52 -11.33
C LEU A 54 1.17 13.03 -11.12
N PHE A 55 1.40 12.28 -12.21
CA PHE A 55 1.67 10.85 -12.09
C PHE A 55 2.97 10.59 -11.31
N LYS A 56 4.03 11.35 -11.56
CA LYS A 56 5.32 11.22 -10.87
C LYS A 56 5.21 11.44 -9.36
N ASN A 57 4.31 12.30 -8.89
CA ASN A 57 4.13 12.55 -7.46
C ASN A 57 3.25 11.50 -6.77
N HIS A 58 2.40 10.80 -7.54
CA HIS A 58 1.37 9.93 -6.98
C HIS A 58 1.48 8.45 -7.39
N TYR A 59 2.42 8.09 -8.26
CA TYR A 59 2.55 6.74 -8.83
C TYR A 59 2.59 5.66 -7.73
N PHE A 60 3.30 5.90 -6.63
CA PHE A 60 3.43 4.90 -5.56
C PHE A 60 2.07 4.50 -5.00
N PHE A 61 1.21 5.47 -4.67
CA PHE A 61 -0.12 5.20 -4.14
C PHE A 61 -1.07 4.64 -5.20
N THR A 62 -0.94 5.09 -6.46
CA THR A 62 -1.68 4.51 -7.60
C THR A 62 -1.37 3.02 -7.76
N PHE A 63 -0.08 2.66 -7.85
CA PHE A 63 0.34 1.27 -7.98
C PHE A 63 0.00 0.45 -6.74
N LEU A 64 0.17 1.00 -5.54
CA LEU A 64 -0.17 0.31 -4.30
C LEU A 64 -1.66 -0.02 -4.22
N GLY A 65 -2.54 0.92 -4.59
CA GLY A 65 -3.98 0.70 -4.65
C GLY A 65 -4.37 -0.40 -5.65
N ILE A 66 -3.86 -0.33 -6.89
CA ILE A 66 -4.11 -1.33 -7.94
C ILE A 66 -3.58 -2.71 -7.53
N LEU A 67 -2.39 -2.76 -6.93
CA LEU A 67 -1.76 -3.99 -6.46
C LEU A 67 -2.55 -4.59 -5.29
N SER A 68 -3.09 -3.76 -4.40
CA SER A 68 -3.96 -4.19 -3.31
C SER A 68 -5.27 -4.81 -3.83
N ILE A 69 -5.97 -4.14 -4.75
CA ILE A 69 -7.22 -4.67 -5.34
C ILE A 69 -6.95 -5.99 -6.08
N SER A 70 -5.96 -5.99 -6.98
CA SER A 70 -5.64 -7.17 -7.79
C SER A 70 -5.17 -8.35 -6.94
N SER A 71 -4.34 -8.12 -5.93
CA SER A 71 -3.87 -9.17 -5.02
C SER A 71 -5.01 -9.75 -4.19
N GLY A 72 -5.92 -8.92 -3.65
CA GLY A 72 -7.10 -9.39 -2.92
C GLY A 72 -8.03 -10.24 -3.79
N ILE A 73 -8.31 -9.81 -5.03
CA ILE A 73 -9.12 -10.59 -5.98
C ILE A 73 -8.45 -11.94 -6.30
N LEU A 74 -7.14 -11.93 -6.55
CA LEU A 74 -6.39 -13.16 -6.86
C LEU A 74 -6.27 -14.09 -5.65
N LEU A 75 -6.22 -13.54 -4.44
CA LEU A 75 -6.22 -14.29 -3.19
C LEU A 75 -7.58 -14.98 -2.95
N LEU A 76 -8.70 -14.31 -3.22
CA LEU A 76 -10.04 -14.95 -3.23
C LEU A 76 -10.14 -16.09 -4.24
N LYS A 77 -9.48 -15.95 -5.40
CA LYS A 77 -9.38 -17.00 -6.43
C LYS A 77 -8.37 -18.10 -6.09
N ASN A 78 -7.80 -18.10 -4.87
CA ASN A 78 -6.82 -19.07 -4.39
C ASN A 78 -5.58 -19.18 -5.30
N LYS A 79 -5.20 -18.10 -5.99
CA LYS A 79 -4.05 -18.11 -6.90
C LYS A 79 -2.78 -17.82 -6.12
N LYS A 80 -1.72 -18.61 -6.36
CA LYS A 80 -0.40 -18.42 -5.72
C LYS A 80 0.19 -17.03 -5.96
N ILE A 81 -0.03 -16.46 -7.15
CA ILE A 81 0.39 -15.09 -7.45
C ILE A 81 -0.36 -14.06 -6.58
N GLY A 82 -1.63 -14.31 -6.27
CA GLY A 82 -2.41 -13.48 -5.34
C GLY A 82 -1.81 -13.49 -3.94
N TRP A 83 -1.39 -14.67 -3.46
CA TRP A 83 -0.66 -14.78 -2.18
C TRP A 83 0.67 -14.02 -2.18
N ILE A 84 1.49 -14.16 -3.24
CA ILE A 84 2.76 -13.42 -3.39
C ILE A 84 2.52 -11.91 -3.35
N LEU A 85 1.59 -11.42 -4.18
CA LEU A 85 1.26 -10.00 -4.23
C LEU A 85 0.64 -9.52 -2.92
N SER A 86 -0.14 -10.36 -2.24
CA SER A 86 -0.80 -9.99 -1.00
C SER A 86 0.20 -9.72 0.12
N VAL A 87 1.16 -10.63 0.32
CA VAL A 87 2.27 -10.44 1.26
C VAL A 87 3.06 -9.17 0.90
N SER A 88 3.36 -8.98 -0.40
CA SER A 88 4.10 -7.81 -0.88
C SER A 88 3.35 -6.50 -0.58
N THR A 89 2.02 -6.48 -0.77
CA THR A 89 1.19 -5.28 -0.52
C THR A 89 1.22 -4.88 0.95
N TRP A 90 1.05 -5.84 1.87
CA TRP A 90 1.06 -5.54 3.31
C TRP A 90 2.43 -5.01 3.76
N LEU A 91 3.52 -5.57 3.23
CA LEU A 91 4.87 -5.03 3.45
C LEU A 91 5.01 -3.61 2.88
N LEU A 92 4.46 -3.34 1.70
CA LEU A 92 4.49 -2.03 1.07
C LEU A 92 3.68 -0.98 1.83
N TYR A 93 2.52 -1.34 2.39
CA TYR A 93 1.78 -0.44 3.27
C TYR A 93 2.57 -0.13 4.56
N GLY A 94 3.19 -1.14 5.18
CA GLY A 94 4.03 -0.96 6.37
C GLY A 94 5.24 -0.06 6.11
N PHE A 95 6.13 -0.48 5.20
CA PHE A 95 7.34 0.27 4.87
C PHE A 95 7.03 1.62 4.19
N GLY A 96 6.00 1.67 3.36
CA GLY A 96 5.57 2.91 2.72
C GLY A 96 5.13 3.95 3.75
N THR A 97 4.34 3.55 4.75
CA THR A 97 3.93 4.45 5.85
C THR A 97 5.15 4.89 6.66
N LEU A 98 6.04 3.95 6.99
CA LEU A 98 7.27 4.23 7.74
C LEU A 98 8.16 5.26 7.03
N ILE A 99 8.36 5.14 5.71
CA ILE A 99 9.12 6.12 4.91
C ILE A 99 8.48 7.51 4.96
N ASN A 100 7.14 7.59 4.89
CA ASN A 100 6.45 8.87 4.95
C ASN A 100 6.63 9.56 6.30
N ILE A 101 6.65 8.79 7.40
CA ILE A 101 6.90 9.32 8.74
C ILE A 101 8.32 9.89 8.82
N PHE A 102 9.32 9.14 8.36
CA PHE A 102 10.71 9.60 8.41
C PHE A 102 10.94 10.84 7.52
N LYS A 103 10.43 10.86 6.28
CA LYS A 103 10.56 12.03 5.39
C LYS A 103 9.96 13.29 6.01
N LYS A 104 8.76 13.19 6.58
CA LYS A 104 8.07 14.33 7.20
C LYS A 104 8.75 14.84 8.46
N ASN A 105 9.36 13.93 9.24
CA ASN A 105 10.16 14.29 10.40
C ASN A 105 11.44 15.05 10.01
N ASP A 106 12.11 14.64 8.92
CA ASP A 106 13.31 15.32 8.41
C ASP A 106 13.00 16.73 7.85
N GLU A 107 11.80 16.93 7.32
CA GLU A 107 11.35 18.22 6.76
C GLU A 107 10.89 19.23 7.82
N ASN A 108 10.98 18.90 9.13
CA ASN A 108 10.45 19.69 10.25
C ASN A 108 8.97 20.10 10.08
N GLU A 109 8.23 19.40 9.23
CA GLU A 109 6.78 19.57 9.15
C GLU A 109 6.19 18.95 10.42
N TYR A 110 5.76 19.79 11.36
CA TYR A 110 5.06 19.37 12.58
C TYR A 110 3.71 18.74 12.23
N ILE A 111 3.74 17.50 11.74
CA ILE A 111 2.54 16.75 11.32
C ILE A 111 2.01 15.90 12.47
N PHE A 112 2.87 15.54 13.42
CA PHE A 112 2.45 14.90 14.66
C PHE A 112 2.19 15.99 15.69
N ALA A 113 0.95 16.47 15.74
CA ALA A 113 0.51 17.45 16.71
C ALA A 113 0.59 16.90 18.15
N SER A 114 0.64 15.57 18.30
CA SER A 114 0.70 14.91 19.59
C SER A 114 1.47 13.58 19.55
N ASN A 115 1.94 13.14 20.73
CA ASN A 115 2.46 11.77 20.92
C ASN A 115 1.44 10.69 20.52
N SER A 116 0.14 11.02 20.53
CA SER A 116 -0.93 10.06 20.18
C SER A 116 -0.94 9.72 18.69
N ASP A 117 -0.62 10.66 17.82
CA ASP A 117 -0.58 10.44 16.36
C ASP A 117 0.53 9.45 15.99
N PHE A 118 1.68 9.57 16.66
CA PHE A 118 2.80 8.66 16.48
C PHE A 118 2.46 7.23 16.93
N ILE A 119 1.77 7.09 18.08
CA ILE A 119 1.34 5.78 18.59
C ILE A 119 0.34 5.13 17.61
N ILE A 120 -0.65 5.89 17.11
CA ILE A 120 -1.65 5.38 16.16
C ILE A 120 -0.97 4.88 14.89
N LEU A 121 -0.04 5.65 14.32
CA LEU A 121 0.70 5.22 13.13
C LEU A 121 1.61 4.02 13.39
N GLY A 122 2.23 3.94 14.56
CA GLY A 122 3.00 2.77 14.99
C GLY A 122 2.14 1.51 15.01
N ILE A 123 0.93 1.59 15.60
CA ILE A 123 -0.04 0.49 15.62
C ILE A 123 -0.45 0.08 14.20
N ILE A 124 -0.68 1.04 13.31
CA ILE A 124 -1.03 0.77 11.90
C ILE A 124 0.09 0.01 11.18
N ILE A 125 1.34 0.46 11.33
CA ILE A 125 2.51 -0.21 10.72
C ILE A 125 2.64 -1.63 11.24
N VAL A 126 2.58 -1.82 12.56
CA VAL A 126 2.67 -3.14 13.20
C VAL A 126 1.54 -4.04 12.71
N THR A 127 0.33 -3.53 12.57
CA THR A 127 -0.83 -4.27 12.05
C THR A 127 -0.56 -4.79 10.62
N PHE A 128 -0.05 -3.94 9.72
CA PHE A 128 0.29 -4.37 8.36
C PHE A 128 1.38 -5.44 8.33
N LEU A 129 2.42 -5.30 9.16
CA LEU A 129 3.48 -6.30 9.26
C LEU A 129 2.95 -7.64 9.82
N ILE A 130 2.06 -7.59 10.83
CA ILE A 130 1.40 -8.78 11.36
C ILE A 130 0.56 -9.47 10.28
N LEU A 131 -0.20 -8.73 9.47
CA LEU A 131 -0.98 -9.30 8.36
C LEU A 131 -0.07 -9.98 7.32
N ALA A 132 1.06 -9.36 6.97
CA ALA A 132 2.06 -9.99 6.11
C ALA A 132 2.59 -11.29 6.71
N LEU A 133 2.97 -11.29 7.99
CA LEU A 133 3.47 -12.47 8.70
C LEU A 133 2.43 -13.57 8.82
N CYS A 134 1.16 -13.24 9.10
CA CYS A 134 0.06 -14.19 9.17
C CYS A 134 -0.09 -14.98 7.86
N LEU A 135 0.10 -14.34 6.71
CA LEU A 135 0.09 -15.00 5.39
C LEU A 135 1.30 -15.92 5.16
N THR A 136 2.34 -15.86 5.99
CA THR A 136 3.51 -16.75 5.93
C THR A 136 3.38 -17.99 6.84
N LEU A 137 2.31 -18.09 7.64
CA LEU A 137 2.10 -19.20 8.55
C LEU A 137 1.95 -20.54 7.82
N LYS A 138 2.15 -21.64 8.55
CA LYS A 138 2.11 -23.03 8.05
C LYS A 138 0.86 -23.34 7.19
N PRO A 139 -0.38 -22.90 7.54
CA PRO A 139 -1.57 -23.17 6.73
C PRO A 139 -1.49 -22.59 5.31
N PHE A 140 -0.93 -21.40 5.15
CA PHE A 140 -0.75 -20.76 3.85
C PHE A 140 0.42 -21.38 3.08
N ARG A 141 1.53 -21.70 3.76
CA ARG A 141 2.67 -22.39 3.13
C ARG A 141 2.28 -23.76 2.60
N THR A 142 1.49 -24.53 3.35
CA THR A 142 1.01 -25.84 2.88
C THR A 142 0.05 -25.73 1.69
N LYS A 143 -0.82 -24.71 1.67
CA LYS A 143 -1.75 -24.46 0.56
C LYS A 143 -1.05 -23.99 -0.71
N TYR A 144 -0.23 -22.95 -0.61
CA TYR A 144 0.39 -22.28 -1.76
C TYR A 144 1.73 -22.88 -2.19
N LYS A 145 2.30 -23.76 -1.38
CA LYS A 145 3.58 -24.45 -1.61
C LYS A 145 4.64 -23.46 -2.15
N PRO A 146 5.00 -22.41 -1.38
CA PRO A 146 6.00 -21.45 -1.82
C PRO A 146 7.35 -22.14 -1.97
N ASN A 147 8.08 -21.73 -3.00
CA ASN A 147 9.47 -22.13 -3.23
C ASN A 147 10.38 -20.90 -3.04
N LEU A 148 11.70 -21.08 -3.10
CA LEU A 148 12.67 -19.99 -2.99
C LEU A 148 12.36 -18.84 -3.98
N LYS A 149 11.98 -19.18 -5.22
CA LYS A 149 11.58 -18.20 -6.25
C LYS A 149 10.35 -17.36 -5.84
N SER A 150 9.44 -17.90 -5.03
CA SER A 150 8.27 -17.16 -4.55
C SER A 150 8.66 -16.11 -3.53
N TRP A 151 9.54 -16.45 -2.59
CA TRP A 151 10.09 -15.51 -1.62
C TRP A 151 10.94 -14.44 -2.28
N PHE A 152 11.75 -14.84 -3.26
CA PHE A 152 12.53 -13.90 -4.06
C PHE A 152 11.64 -12.90 -4.81
N LYS A 153 10.50 -13.34 -5.36
CA LYS A 153 9.50 -12.44 -5.98
C LYS A 153 8.91 -11.44 -4.97
N ILE A 154 8.55 -11.89 -3.77
CA ILE A 154 8.05 -11.00 -2.70
C ILE A 154 9.12 -9.93 -2.41
N GLY A 155 10.36 -10.37 -2.17
CA GLY A 155 11.49 -9.47 -1.89
C GLY A 155 11.73 -8.46 -3.02
N ILE A 156 11.80 -8.90 -4.28
CA ILE A 156 12.00 -8.03 -5.43
C ILE A 156 10.86 -7.01 -5.58
N ILE A 157 9.61 -7.44 -5.51
CA ILE A 157 8.45 -6.54 -5.70
C ILE A 157 8.47 -5.45 -4.63
N THR A 158 8.65 -5.85 -3.36
CA THR A 158 8.73 -4.90 -2.25
C THR A 158 9.93 -3.97 -2.40
N LEU A 159 11.13 -4.51 -2.71
CA LEU A 159 12.35 -3.71 -2.86
C LEU A 159 12.25 -2.70 -4.00
N ILE A 160 11.78 -3.10 -5.18
CA ILE A 160 11.65 -2.22 -6.34
C ILE A 160 10.70 -1.06 -6.04
N LEU A 161 9.53 -1.33 -5.46
CA LEU A 161 8.55 -0.28 -5.20
C LEU A 161 8.97 0.66 -4.06
N ILE A 162 9.67 0.14 -3.05
CA ILE A 162 10.24 0.97 -1.97
C ILE A 162 11.41 1.82 -2.48
N THR A 163 12.33 1.25 -3.23
CA THR A 163 13.45 2.00 -3.81
C THR A 163 12.95 3.06 -4.78
N ALA A 164 11.96 2.75 -5.62
CA ALA A 164 11.28 3.73 -6.45
C ALA A 164 10.74 4.90 -5.59
N LYS A 165 10.00 4.60 -4.51
CA LYS A 165 9.45 5.61 -3.58
C LYS A 165 10.50 6.53 -2.97
N LEU A 166 11.69 6.00 -2.70
CA LEU A 166 12.79 6.76 -2.13
C LEU A 166 13.49 7.63 -3.17
N LEU A 167 13.70 7.12 -4.38
CA LEU A 167 14.48 7.77 -5.45
C LEU A 167 13.67 8.77 -6.28
N ILE A 168 12.40 8.47 -6.55
CA ILE A 168 11.53 9.34 -7.33
C ILE A 168 10.89 10.34 -6.37
N LYS A 169 11.47 11.56 -6.36
CA LYS A 169 10.90 12.75 -5.74
C LYS A 169 9.82 13.38 -6.62
#